data_AF-A0A1R1AY00-F1
#
_entry.id   AF-A0A1R1AY00-F1
#
_cell.length_a   1.000
_cell.length_b   1.000
_cell.length_c   1.000
_cell.angle_alpha   90.00
_cell.angle_beta   90.00
_cell.angle_gamma   90.00
#
_symmetry.space_group_name_H-M   'P 1'
#
loop_
_entity.id
_entity.type
_entity.pdbx_description
1 polymer ?
#
loop_
_entity_poly.entity_id
_entity_poly.type
_entity_poly.pdbx_seq_one_letter_code
_entity_poly.pdbx_strand_id
1 'polypeptide(L)' 'MNNSIKKVNMGVILCRHCNSQIDTVDTNRIVTFYSVCDQPECQQLHSRMHISVSDVIDEE' A
#
# COMPACT_ATOMS: atom_id res chain seq x y z
N MET A 1 -30.83 -25.93 -3.27
CA MET A 1 -29.42 -25.50 -3.37
C MET A 1 -29.18 -24.51 -2.23
N ASN A 2 -28.45 -24.92 -1.19
CA ASN A 2 -28.21 -24.09 -0.02
C ASN A 2 -27.01 -23.20 -0.31
N ASN A 3 -27.25 -21.92 -0.61
CA ASN A 3 -26.18 -20.99 -0.95
C ASN A 3 -25.59 -20.44 0.35
N SER A 4 -24.60 -21.13 0.91
CA SER A 4 -23.90 -20.68 2.11
C SER A 4 -23.00 -19.49 1.79
N ILE A 5 -23.44 -18.29 2.13
CA ILE A 5 -22.62 -17.06 2.02
C ILE A 5 -21.45 -17.18 3.01
N LYS A 6 -20.25 -17.45 2.51
CA LYS A 6 -19.03 -17.41 3.33
C LYS A 6 -18.63 -15.94 3.52
N LYS A 7 -18.59 -15.49 4.78
CA LYS A 7 -17.97 -14.19 5.12
C LYS A 7 -16.47 -14.32 4.93
N VAL A 8 -15.92 -13.58 3.97
CA VAL A 8 -14.47 -13.49 3.72
C VAL A 8 -13.97 -12.24 4.44
N ASN A 9 -12.89 -12.38 5.22
CA ASN A 9 -12.19 -11.22 5.75
C ASN A 9 -11.30 -10.67 4.64
N MET A 10 -11.44 -9.39 4.32
CA MET A 10 -10.63 -8.74 3.30
C MET A 10 -9.74 -7.70 3.95
N GLY A 11 -8.51 -7.64 3.47
CA GLY A 11 -7.61 -6.52 3.67
C GLY A 11 -7.81 -5.50 2.56
N VAL A 12 -7.52 -4.23 2.86
CA VAL A 12 -7.55 -3.14 1.89
C VAL A 12 -6.16 -2.56 1.74
N ILE A 13 -5.74 -2.29 0.50
CA ILE A 13 -4.50 -1.59 0.19
C ILE A 13 -4.87 -0.14 -0.12
N LEU A 14 -4.34 0.80 0.65
CA LEU A 14 -4.54 2.23 0.44
C LEU A 14 -3.25 2.89 -0.05
N CYS A 15 -3.39 3.97 -0.82
CA CYS A 15 -2.26 4.84 -1.12
C CYS A 15 -1.83 5.61 0.14
N ARG A 16 -0.54 5.64 0.43
CA ARG A 16 0.03 6.41 1.55
C ARG A 16 -0.13 7.92 1.38
N HIS A 17 -0.24 8.41 0.16
CA HIS A 17 -0.26 9.85 -0.14
C HIS A 17 -1.67 10.43 -0.27
N CYS A 18 -2.57 9.75 -0.99
CA CYS A 18 -3.92 10.26 -1.26
C CYS A 18 -5.03 9.42 -0.61
N ASN A 19 -4.67 8.37 0.14
CA ASN A 19 -5.61 7.44 0.80
C ASN A 19 -6.60 6.74 -0.15
N SER A 20 -6.38 6.81 -1.47
CA SER A 20 -7.19 6.08 -2.44
C SER A 20 -7.04 4.58 -2.23
N GLN A 21 -8.13 3.83 -2.33
CA GLN A 21 -8.06 2.37 -2.40
C GLN A 21 -7.35 1.96 -3.69
N ILE A 22 -6.29 1.19 -3.55
CA ILE A 22 -5.53 0.60 -4.64
C ILE A 22 -6.10 -0.77 -4.97
N ASP A 23 -6.30 -1.61 -3.94
CA ASP A 23 -6.79 -2.98 -4.12
C ASP A 23 -7.39 -3.56 -2.82
N THR A 24 -7.99 -4.73 -2.92
CA THR A 24 -8.41 -5.58 -1.81
C THR A 24 -7.77 -6.95 -1.91
N VAL A 25 -7.33 -7.48 -0.78
CA VAL A 25 -6.67 -8.79 -0.70
C VAL A 25 -7.42 -9.70 0.24
N ASP A 26 -7.60 -10.96 -0.14
CA ASP A 26 -8.14 -11.97 0.75
C ASP A 26 -7.14 -12.24 1.87
N THR A 27 -7.56 -12.02 3.11
CA THR A 27 -6.70 -12.14 4.28
C THR A 27 -7.42 -12.91 5.38
N ASN A 28 -6.66 -13.56 6.27
CA ASN A 28 -7.27 -14.24 7.41
C ASN A 28 -7.86 -13.29 8.48
N ARG A 29 -7.70 -11.97 8.30
CA ARG A 29 -8.14 -10.90 9.22
C ARG A 29 -8.39 -9.59 8.48
N ILE A 30 -9.22 -8.70 9.03
CA ILE A 30 -9.35 -7.32 8.52
C ILE A 30 -8.04 -6.56 8.80
N VAL A 31 -7.40 -6.05 7.76
CA VAL A 31 -6.09 -5.35 7.84
C VAL A 31 -5.98 -4.28 6.76
N THR A 32 -5.33 -3.17 7.08
CA THR A 32 -5.03 -2.10 6.11
C THR A 32 -3.55 -2.13 5.76
N PHE A 33 -3.24 -2.20 4.48
CA PHE A 33 -1.89 -2.08 3.93
C PHE A 33 -1.73 -0.73 3.24
N TYR A 34 -0.49 -0.24 3.14
CA TYR A 34 -0.17 1.02 2.47
C TYR A 34 0.84 0.80 1.34
N SER A 35 0.54 1.33 0.15
CA SER A 35 1.43 1.38 -1.01
C SER A 35 1.39 2.79 -1.65
N VAL A 36 2.00 2.98 -2.81
CA VAL A 36 1.90 4.20 -3.63
C VAL A 36 1.13 3.85 -4.90
N CYS A 37 0.12 4.64 -5.23
CA CYS A 37 -0.66 4.46 -6.46
C CYS A 37 0.02 5.14 -7.66
N ASP A 38 -0.46 4.83 -8.87
CA ASP A 38 0.09 5.35 -10.13
C ASP A 38 -0.27 6.81 -10.45
N GLN A 39 -0.90 7.51 -9.50
CA GLN A 39 -1.17 8.93 -9.66
C GLN A 39 0.16 9.71 -9.68
N PRO A 40 0.41 10.56 -10.70
CA PRO A 40 1.67 11.28 -10.84
C PRO A 40 2.07 12.08 -9.59
N GLU A 41 1.09 12.67 -8.90
CA GLU A 41 1.33 13.44 -7.68
C GLU A 41 1.85 12.54 -6.55
N CYS A 42 1.32 11.33 -6.43
CA CYS A 42 1.73 10.37 -5.40
C CYS A 42 3.12 9.81 -5.69
N GLN A 43 3.43 9.50 -6.96
CA GLN A 43 4.76 9.06 -7.36
C GLN A 43 5.82 10.15 -7.15
N GLN A 44 5.50 11.41 -7.47
CA GLN A 44 6.40 12.54 -7.23
C GLN A 44 6.64 12.79 -5.74
N LEU A 45 5.60 12.68 -4.91
CA LEU A 45 5.75 12.79 -3.45
C LEU A 45 6.62 11.67 -2.89
N HIS A 46 6.41 10.44 -3.38
CA HIS A 46 7.23 9.29 -2.97
C HIS A 46 8.69 9.43 -3.40
N SER A 47 8.96 9.87 -4.63
CA SER A 47 10.32 10.02 -5.15
C SER A 47 11.10 11.10 -4.41
N ARG A 48 10.44 12.18 -3.96
CA ARG A 48 11.07 13.25 -3.17
C ARG A 48 11.44 12.81 -1.74
N MET A 49 10.81 11.76 -1.23
CA MET A 49 11.09 11.24 0.12
C MET A 49 12.18 10.15 0.14
N HIS A 50 12.53 9.58 -1.00
CA HIS A 50 13.66 8.65 -1.06
C HIS A 50 14.98 9.44 -1.02
N ILE A 51 15.52 9.60 0.19
CA ILE A 51 16.98 9.80 0.34
C ILE A 51 17.65 8.62 -0.34
N SER A 52 18.52 8.91 -1.30
CA SER A 52 19.36 7.92 -1.96
C SER A 52 20.13 7.16 -0.89
N VAL A 53 20.07 5.82 -0.88
CA VAL A 53 20.96 5.00 -0.04
C VAL A 53 22.44 5.26 -0.38
N SER A 54 22.72 5.84 -1.55
CA SER A 54 24.03 6.34 -1.95
C SER A 54 24.53 7.57 -1.18
N ASP A 55 23.71 8.21 -0.32
CA ASP A 55 24.13 9.32 0.55
C ASP A 55 24.60 8.85 1.95
N VAL A 56 24.68 7.54 2.20
CA VAL A 56 25.22 6.97 3.44
C VAL A 56 26.50 6.19 3.14
N ILE A 57 27.50 6.92 2.64
CA ILE A 57 28.91 6.50 2.72
C ILE A 57 29.67 7.69 3.29
N ASP A 58 29.77 7.73 4.61
CA ASP A 58 30.97 8.27 5.25
C ASP A 58 31.58 7.11 6.02
N GLU A 59 32.74 6.69 5.49
CA GLU A 59 33.63 5.65 5.98
C GLU A 59 34.33 6.07 7.29
N GLU A 60 34.58 5.08 8.14
CA GLU A 60 35.55 4.98 9.27
C GLU A 60 35.62 6.07 10.37
#